data_AF-A0A494YYN4-F1
#
_entry.id   AF-A0A494YYN4-F1
#
_cell.length_a   1.000
_cell.length_b   1.000
_cell.length_c   1.000
_cell.angle_alpha   90.00
_cell.angle_beta   90.00
_cell.angle_gamma   90.00
#
_symmetry.space_group_name_H-M   'P 1'
#
loop_
_entity.id
_entity.type
_entity.pdbx_description
1 polymer ?
#
loop_
_entity_poly.entity_id
_entity_poly.type
_entity_poly.pdbx_seq_one_letter_code
_entity_poly.pdbx_strand_id
1 'polypeptide(L)'
;MKEFKDKLKEELQSEVPFSADVKKRLMQIPPKRQQTNWKVQTIAASACILLTFLIITQFPQLSKQAFSSEVEPLSIITTDSSNVIDPEYAFLLGDQWMLRGLPMIVEENAQLNYGDYVAYYSTNGIVVSTVLGLSGDKVHMDQGQILVNDKILHVHGLGEKITNDNEDNPLQNPYFFHNISKVIDDFINKEVMTKKGEFVIYDNQSGHTITTITDAQIIGKVIGVQNFKPTFSLSTDEKKLYDAFKESLDIELFRGVSPLSIAKIYIVAEMELDYEIYNALFTTVEDPSTKQIRKYNEKAQKVREAYFTKEIQQLISAYVFAGLENGTFREINDTLGEISYISPINGSETSFNMRKNKKGIWQPAFSRALY
;
A
#
# COMPACT_ATOMS: atom_id res chain seq x y z
N MET A 1 -37.42 25.23 22.51
CA MET A 1 -36.74 25.85 21.33
C MET A 1 -37.06 27.34 21.15
N LYS A 2 -38.29 27.81 21.44
CA LYS A 2 -38.66 29.24 21.39
C LYS A 2 -38.02 30.06 22.53
N GLU A 3 -38.07 29.54 23.77
CA GLU A 3 -37.40 30.13 24.94
C GLU A 3 -35.88 30.32 24.78
N PHE A 4 -35.20 29.40 24.11
CA PHE A 4 -33.76 29.50 23.86
C PHE A 4 -33.43 30.63 22.87
N LYS A 5 -34.28 30.83 21.85
CA LYS A 5 -34.12 31.94 20.91
C LYS A 5 -34.38 33.30 21.56
N ASP A 6 -35.35 33.38 22.46
CA ASP A 6 -35.68 34.62 23.14
C ASP A 6 -34.58 35.01 24.14
N LYS A 7 -34.00 34.02 24.85
CA LYS A 7 -32.86 34.22 25.76
C LYS A 7 -31.57 34.64 25.03
N LEU A 8 -31.30 34.07 23.86
CA LEU A 8 -30.15 34.45 23.01
C LEU A 8 -30.28 35.88 22.45
N LYS A 9 -31.52 36.33 22.22
CA LYS A 9 -31.81 37.69 21.71
C LYS A 9 -31.67 38.76 22.77
N GLU A 10 -31.89 38.40 24.03
CA GLU A 10 -31.71 39.26 25.20
C GLU A 10 -30.21 39.40 25.56
N GLU A 11 -29.44 38.30 25.50
CA GLU A 11 -27.98 38.31 25.76
C GLU A 11 -27.17 39.03 24.67
N LEU A 12 -27.69 39.13 23.43
CA LEU A 12 -27.04 39.87 22.34
C LEU A 12 -27.30 41.38 22.37
N GLN A 13 -28.16 41.88 23.26
CA GLN A 13 -28.48 43.31 23.39
C GLN A 13 -27.74 44.03 24.52
N SER A 14 -26.98 43.32 25.37
CA SER A 14 -26.13 43.95 26.38
C SER A 14 -24.65 43.95 25.99
N GLU A 15 -24.26 45.11 25.44
CA GLU A 15 -22.97 45.78 25.63
C GLU A 15 -21.66 45.11 25.19
N VAL A 16 -21.11 45.55 24.04
CA VAL A 16 -19.67 45.90 23.89
C VAL A 16 -19.53 47.08 22.92
N PRO A 17 -18.70 48.11 23.20
CA PRO A 17 -18.72 49.41 22.53
C PRO A 17 -17.78 49.46 21.32
N PHE A 18 -18.34 49.70 20.12
CA PHE A 18 -17.57 50.13 18.95
C PHE A 18 -18.29 51.28 18.25
N SER A 19 -18.19 52.50 18.78
CA SER A 19 -18.85 53.65 18.15
C SER A 19 -18.06 54.96 18.09
N ALA A 20 -16.75 54.96 18.39
CA ALA A 20 -15.92 56.17 18.20
C ALA A 20 -14.81 56.00 17.14
N ASP A 21 -14.22 54.82 17.00
CA ASP A 21 -12.97 54.66 16.24
C ASP A 21 -13.17 54.35 14.74
N VAL A 22 -14.32 53.77 14.37
CA VAL A 22 -14.68 53.49 12.96
C VAL A 22 -15.15 54.76 12.24
N LYS A 23 -15.76 55.70 12.96
CA LYS A 23 -16.26 56.97 12.40
C LYS A 23 -15.12 57.93 12.03
N LYS A 24 -13.92 57.75 12.62
CA LYS A 24 -12.73 58.58 12.35
C LYS A 24 -11.94 58.12 11.12
N ARG A 25 -12.14 56.88 10.65
CA ARG A 25 -11.48 56.34 9.44
C ARG A 25 -12.24 56.58 8.14
N LEU A 26 -13.49 57.06 8.19
CA LEU A 26 -14.34 57.29 7.01
C LEU A 26 -14.42 58.76 6.56
N MET A 27 -13.72 59.69 7.21
CA MET A 27 -13.66 61.09 6.79
C MET A 27 -12.22 61.56 6.58
N GLN A 28 -11.65 61.21 5.43
CA GLN A 28 -10.58 62.00 4.82
C GLN A 28 -10.92 62.28 3.35
N ILE A 29 -11.01 63.58 3.06
CA ILE A 29 -11.35 64.21 1.78
C ILE A 29 -10.14 64.12 0.84
N PRO A 30 -10.31 63.87 -0.47
CA PRO A 30 -9.18 63.77 -1.40
C PRO A 30 -8.67 65.18 -1.80
N PRO A 31 -7.34 65.38 -1.97
CA PRO A 31 -6.83 66.63 -2.51
C PRO A 31 -6.90 66.68 -4.05
N LYS A 32 -7.18 67.89 -4.55
CA LYS A 32 -7.27 68.28 -5.97
C LYS A 32 -5.97 68.07 -6.73
N ARG A 33 -6.09 67.53 -7.95
CA ARG A 33 -5.03 67.48 -8.97
C ARG A 33 -4.72 68.89 -9.49
N GLN A 34 -3.46 69.31 -9.37
CA GLN A 34 -2.87 70.36 -10.20
C GLN A 34 -2.10 69.71 -11.36
N GLN A 35 -2.34 70.22 -12.57
CA GLN A 35 -1.56 69.91 -13.76
C GLN A 35 -0.19 70.58 -13.66
N THR A 36 0.88 69.83 -13.95
CA THR A 36 2.11 70.38 -14.52
C THR A 36 2.70 69.38 -15.52
N ASN A 37 2.97 69.88 -16.72
CA ASN A 37 3.84 69.26 -17.70
C ASN A 37 5.29 69.35 -17.20
N TRP A 38 6.12 68.33 -17.45
CA TRP A 38 7.33 68.41 -18.28
C TRP A 38 8.10 67.08 -18.29
N LYS A 39 8.72 66.83 -19.44
CA LYS A 39 9.58 65.71 -19.82
C LYS A 39 10.85 65.62 -18.95
N VAL A 40 11.23 64.43 -18.49
CA VAL A 40 12.57 63.78 -18.47
C VAL A 40 12.35 62.33 -17.97
N GLN A 41 12.16 61.33 -18.82
CA GLN A 41 13.18 60.42 -19.40
C GLN A 41 13.97 59.51 -18.40
N THR A 42 13.45 58.29 -18.24
CA THR A 42 14.15 57.00 -18.51
C THR A 42 15.31 56.47 -17.66
N ILE A 43 15.61 56.99 -16.45
CA ILE A 43 16.64 56.38 -15.58
C ILE A 43 16.07 55.74 -14.29
N ALA A 44 14.90 56.15 -13.81
CA ALA A 44 14.34 55.64 -12.54
C ALA A 44 13.65 54.25 -12.64
N ALA A 45 13.24 53.82 -13.84
CA ALA A 45 12.53 52.54 -14.01
C ALA A 45 13.45 51.32 -13.91
N SER A 46 14.74 51.46 -14.23
CA SER A 46 15.71 50.36 -14.17
C SER A 46 16.19 50.05 -12.75
N ALA A 47 16.23 51.06 -11.86
CA ALA A 47 16.63 50.88 -10.47
C ALA A 47 15.56 50.15 -9.64
N CYS A 48 14.26 50.39 -9.91
CA CYS A 48 13.18 49.69 -9.21
C CYS A 48 13.04 48.22 -9.63
N ILE A 49 13.44 47.85 -10.86
CA ILE A 49 13.40 46.45 -11.33
C ILE A 49 14.59 45.64 -10.78
N LEU A 50 15.76 46.27 -10.59
CA LEU A 50 16.92 45.60 -9.98
C LEU A 50 16.74 45.42 -8.46
N LEU A 51 16.06 46.34 -7.77
CA LEU A 51 15.75 46.19 -6.34
C LEU A 51 14.66 45.15 -6.07
N THR A 52 13.68 44.95 -6.96
CA THR A 52 12.73 43.83 -6.83
C THR A 52 13.39 42.48 -7.16
N PHE A 53 14.34 42.43 -8.10
CA PHE A 53 15.10 41.19 -8.36
C PHE A 53 16.01 40.81 -7.18
N LEU A 54 16.67 41.76 -6.54
CA LEU A 54 17.54 41.49 -5.38
C LEU A 54 16.77 41.04 -4.13
N ILE A 55 15.51 41.47 -3.96
CA ILE A 55 14.64 41.01 -2.86
C ILE A 55 14.07 39.61 -3.15
N ILE A 56 13.81 39.25 -4.41
CA ILE A 56 13.36 37.90 -4.78
C ILE A 56 14.48 36.86 -4.65
N THR A 57 15.75 37.25 -4.82
CA THR A 57 16.90 36.34 -4.65
C THR A 57 17.36 36.14 -3.20
N GLN A 58 16.78 36.88 -2.24
CA GLN A 58 17.11 36.75 -0.81
C GLN A 58 15.98 36.19 0.06
N PHE A 59 14.83 35.83 -0.52
CA PHE A 59 14.00 34.85 0.16
C PHE A 59 14.77 33.53 0.14
N PRO A 60 15.09 32.94 1.31
CA PRO A 60 15.42 31.54 1.30
C PRO A 60 14.23 30.89 0.61
N GLN A 61 14.47 30.12 -0.45
CA GLN A 61 13.56 29.02 -0.73
C GLN A 61 13.38 28.37 0.64
N LEU A 62 12.16 28.42 1.19
CA LEU A 62 11.75 27.42 2.16
C LEU A 62 11.90 26.13 1.36
N SER A 63 13.10 25.57 1.35
CA SER A 63 13.31 24.19 0.98
C SER A 63 12.41 23.49 1.97
N LYS A 64 11.26 23.00 1.50
CA LYS A 64 10.48 22.00 2.20
C LYS A 64 11.44 20.86 2.41
N GLN A 65 12.14 20.90 3.54
CA GLN A 65 13.26 20.03 3.80
C GLN A 65 12.63 18.67 4.03
N ALA A 66 12.83 17.75 3.07
CA ALA A 66 12.35 16.39 3.17
C ALA A 66 12.93 15.73 4.43
N PHE A 67 12.10 14.98 5.13
CA PHE A 67 12.52 14.06 6.17
C PHE A 67 12.58 12.67 5.54
N SER A 68 13.77 12.07 5.52
CA SER A 68 13.98 10.69 5.05
C SER A 68 14.47 9.86 6.23
N SER A 69 13.87 8.69 6.40
CA SER A 69 14.34 7.65 7.31
C SER A 69 14.86 6.51 6.46
N GLU A 70 16.10 6.07 6.67
CA GLU A 70 16.56 4.79 6.12
C GLU A 70 15.84 3.69 6.90
N VAL A 71 14.79 3.13 6.30
CA VAL A 71 14.07 2.01 6.89
C VAL A 71 14.52 0.74 6.19
N GLU A 72 15.05 -0.20 6.96
CA GLU A 72 15.42 -1.51 6.44
C GLU A 72 14.15 -2.30 6.05
N PRO A 73 14.18 -3.03 4.92
CA PRO A 73 13.06 -3.90 4.54
C PRO A 73 12.87 -5.03 5.57
N LEU A 74 11.67 -5.61 5.61
CA LEU A 74 11.39 -6.71 6.53
C LEU A 74 12.26 -7.92 6.20
N SER A 75 12.89 -8.48 7.22
CA SER A 75 13.77 -9.64 7.08
C SER A 75 12.98 -10.95 7.14
N ILE A 76 13.48 -11.99 6.48
CA ILE A 76 12.99 -13.37 6.62
C ILE A 76 13.73 -14.02 7.78
N ILE A 77 13.02 -14.42 8.84
CA ILE A 77 13.63 -14.87 10.09
C ILE A 77 13.23 -16.32 10.40
N THR A 78 14.22 -17.13 10.80
CA THR A 78 14.09 -18.57 11.09
C THR A 78 13.95 -18.92 12.57
N THR A 79 13.79 -17.95 13.47
CA THR A 79 14.01 -18.16 14.92
C THR A 79 12.79 -18.74 15.67
N ASP A 80 13.08 -19.71 16.54
CA ASP A 80 12.11 -20.42 17.40
C ASP A 80 11.69 -19.63 18.67
N SER A 81 12.30 -18.46 18.93
CA SER A 81 12.16 -17.72 20.20
C SER A 81 11.52 -16.33 20.07
N SER A 82 10.90 -16.05 18.92
CA SER A 82 10.31 -14.75 18.61
C SER A 82 8.81 -14.77 18.92
N ASN A 83 8.27 -13.64 19.38
CA ASN A 83 6.83 -13.44 19.44
C ASN A 83 6.29 -13.37 18.02
N VAL A 84 5.70 -14.47 17.55
CA VAL A 84 5.04 -14.54 16.25
C VAL A 84 3.58 -14.11 16.41
N ILE A 85 3.12 -13.26 15.50
CA ILE A 85 1.73 -12.85 15.41
C ILE A 85 1.16 -13.22 14.03
N ASP A 86 -0.12 -13.56 14.02
CA ASP A 86 -0.91 -13.69 12.81
C ASP A 86 -1.82 -12.45 12.72
N PRO A 87 -1.44 -11.43 11.93
CA PRO A 87 -2.26 -10.23 11.82
C PRO A 87 -3.56 -10.55 11.06
N GLU A 88 -4.68 -10.01 11.54
CA GLU A 88 -5.94 -10.02 10.81
C GLU A 88 -5.81 -9.17 9.54
N TYR A 89 -5.12 -8.02 9.67
CA TYR A 89 -4.81 -7.13 8.57
C TYR A 89 -3.38 -6.60 8.68
N ALA A 90 -2.68 -6.51 7.55
CA ALA A 90 -1.41 -5.82 7.48
C ALA A 90 -1.39 -4.81 6.33
N PHE A 91 -1.33 -3.53 6.70
CA PHE A 91 -1.26 -2.41 5.78
C PHE A 91 0.19 -2.01 5.53
N LEU A 92 0.93 -2.97 4.96
CA LEU A 92 2.30 -2.74 4.52
C LEU A 92 2.26 -1.88 3.25
N LEU A 93 2.99 -0.77 3.26
CA LEU A 93 3.10 0.17 2.15
C LEU A 93 4.30 -0.17 1.26
N GLY A 94 4.26 0.30 0.01
CA GLY A 94 5.41 0.24 -0.88
C GLY A 94 5.81 -1.19 -1.23
N ASP A 95 7.10 -1.48 -1.19
CA ASP A 95 7.72 -2.75 -1.60
C ASP A 95 7.64 -3.88 -0.56
N GLN A 96 6.88 -3.70 0.52
CA GLN A 96 6.65 -4.75 1.53
C GLN A 96 5.23 -5.34 1.48
N TRP A 97 4.34 -4.77 0.65
CA TRP A 97 2.93 -5.16 0.55
C TRP A 97 2.68 -6.67 0.35
N MET A 98 3.58 -7.36 -0.35
CA MET A 98 3.48 -8.80 -0.65
C MET A 98 3.59 -9.68 0.59
N LEU A 99 4.18 -9.16 1.67
CA LEU A 99 4.39 -9.88 2.92
C LEU A 99 3.17 -9.79 3.84
N ARG A 100 2.11 -9.05 3.45
CA ARG A 100 0.96 -8.73 4.31
C ARG A 100 0.19 -9.95 4.85
N GLY A 101 0.26 -11.09 4.16
CA GLY A 101 -0.45 -12.31 4.52
C GLY A 101 0.37 -13.31 5.33
N LEU A 102 1.63 -12.98 5.64
CA LEU A 102 2.54 -13.87 6.35
C LEU A 102 2.50 -13.61 7.87
N PRO A 103 2.68 -14.65 8.69
CA PRO A 103 2.96 -14.49 10.11
C PRO A 103 4.19 -13.60 10.33
N MET A 104 4.06 -12.65 11.25
CA MET A 104 5.04 -11.59 11.47
C MET A 104 5.72 -11.77 12.81
N ILE A 105 6.98 -11.37 12.88
CA ILE A 105 7.79 -11.45 14.09
C ILE A 105 7.89 -10.05 14.69
N VAL A 106 7.53 -9.96 15.97
CA VAL A 106 7.53 -8.70 16.72
C VAL A 106 8.58 -8.68 17.81
N GLU A 107 9.21 -7.52 17.97
CA GLU A 107 10.05 -7.16 19.09
C GLU A 107 9.27 -6.24 20.04
N GLU A 108 9.04 -6.71 21.26
CA GLU A 108 8.37 -5.92 22.31
C GLU A 108 9.31 -4.83 22.84
N ASN A 109 8.74 -3.69 23.22
CA ASN A 109 9.47 -2.55 23.81
C ASN A 109 10.58 -1.95 22.92
N ALA A 110 10.62 -2.31 21.64
CA ALA A 110 11.50 -1.68 20.67
C ALA A 110 11.08 -0.22 20.44
N GLN A 111 12.07 0.66 20.26
CA GLN A 111 11.80 2.04 19.89
C GLN A 111 11.24 2.09 18.46
N LEU A 112 10.08 2.74 18.30
CA LEU A 112 9.47 3.00 17.00
C LEU A 112 10.04 4.27 16.36
N ASN A 113 10.34 4.17 15.07
CA ASN A 113 10.78 5.26 14.22
C ASN A 113 9.82 5.43 13.03
N TYR A 114 9.96 6.53 12.30
CA TYR A 114 9.17 6.75 11.09
C TYR A 114 9.45 5.65 10.06
N GLY A 115 8.36 5.12 9.49
CA GLY A 115 8.36 4.04 8.52
C GLY A 115 8.55 2.65 9.13
N ASP A 116 8.81 2.51 10.43
CA ASP A 116 8.74 1.19 11.06
C ASP A 116 7.33 0.60 10.91
N TYR A 117 7.25 -0.73 10.88
CA TYR A 117 5.97 -1.43 10.97
C TYR A 117 5.67 -1.74 12.43
N VAL A 118 4.45 -1.46 12.88
CA VAL A 118 4.00 -1.68 14.25
C VAL A 118 2.80 -2.62 14.26
N ALA A 119 2.84 -3.60 15.14
CA ALA A 119 1.70 -4.45 15.46
C ALA A 119 0.92 -3.87 16.64
N TYR A 120 -0.41 -3.82 16.55
CA TYR A 120 -1.26 -3.27 17.60
C TYR A 120 -2.64 -3.93 17.66
N TYR A 121 -3.29 -3.81 18.81
CA TYR A 121 -4.68 -4.24 19.01
C TYR A 121 -5.65 -3.20 18.46
N SER A 122 -6.47 -3.62 17.50
CA SER A 122 -7.63 -2.89 16.98
C SER A 122 -8.94 -3.52 17.49
N THR A 123 -10.07 -2.89 17.17
CA THR A 123 -11.39 -3.50 17.42
C THR A 123 -11.65 -4.77 16.63
N ASN A 124 -10.92 -4.97 15.53
CA ASN A 124 -11.09 -6.09 14.61
C ASN A 124 -10.01 -7.17 14.78
N GLY A 125 -9.17 -7.08 15.82
CA GLY A 125 -8.06 -8.00 16.05
C GLY A 125 -6.70 -7.33 15.90
N ILE A 126 -5.67 -8.15 15.66
CA ILE A 126 -4.28 -7.69 15.52
C ILE A 126 -4.10 -7.06 14.14
N VAL A 127 -3.60 -5.83 14.09
CA VAL A 127 -3.31 -5.12 12.84
C VAL A 127 -1.85 -4.72 12.81
N VAL A 128 -1.24 -4.78 11.62
CA VAL A 128 0.09 -4.24 11.35
C VAL A 128 -0.03 -3.04 10.41
N SER A 129 0.62 -1.93 10.76
CA SER A 129 0.62 -0.73 9.92
C SER A 129 1.96 0.02 9.98
N THR A 130 2.14 0.95 9.05
CA THR A 130 3.34 1.81 8.96
C THR A 130 3.21 2.97 9.95
N VAL A 131 4.27 3.23 10.72
CA VAL A 131 4.37 4.39 11.61
C VAL A 131 4.68 5.64 10.79
N LEU A 132 3.77 6.62 10.84
CA LEU A 132 3.83 7.87 10.09
C LEU A 132 4.07 9.10 10.97
N GLY A 133 3.93 8.96 12.29
CA GLY A 133 4.11 10.04 13.25
C GLY A 133 4.48 9.53 14.64
N LEU A 134 5.32 10.29 15.34
CA LEU A 134 5.75 10.02 16.71
C LEU A 134 5.10 11.02 17.68
N SER A 135 5.21 10.76 18.98
CA SER A 135 4.64 11.63 20.02
C SER A 135 5.12 13.08 19.92
N GLY A 136 4.16 14.01 19.88
CA GLY A 136 4.40 15.45 19.76
C GLY A 136 4.38 15.97 18.32
N ASP A 137 4.29 15.09 17.33
CA ASP A 137 4.19 15.48 15.93
C ASP A 137 2.82 16.04 15.55
N LYS A 138 2.87 17.02 14.64
CA LYS A 138 1.79 17.38 13.75
C LYS A 138 1.90 16.56 12.47
N VAL A 139 0.95 15.68 12.18
CA VAL A 139 0.92 14.88 10.95
C VAL A 139 -0.26 15.29 10.09
N HIS A 140 0.00 15.54 8.81
CA HIS A 140 -1.02 15.85 7.82
C HIS A 140 -0.88 14.90 6.63
N MET A 141 -2.00 14.31 6.23
CA MET A 141 -2.13 13.55 4.99
C MET A 141 -2.88 14.38 3.95
N ASP A 142 -2.32 14.47 2.75
CA ASP A 142 -2.91 15.13 1.59
C ASP A 142 -2.68 14.30 0.33
N GLN A 143 -3.71 13.60 -0.14
CA GLN A 143 -3.65 12.73 -1.34
C GLN A 143 -2.46 11.76 -1.31
N GLY A 144 -2.34 10.98 -0.23
CA GLY A 144 -1.26 10.00 -0.05
C GLY A 144 0.10 10.60 0.37
N GLN A 145 0.31 11.92 0.23
CA GLN A 145 1.50 12.57 0.77
C GLN A 145 1.35 12.75 2.29
N ILE A 146 2.39 12.38 3.03
CA ILE A 146 2.47 12.55 4.48
C ILE A 146 3.42 13.70 4.80
N LEU A 147 2.94 14.67 5.57
CA LEU A 147 3.74 15.75 6.12
C LEU A 147 3.81 15.61 7.64
N VAL A 148 5.02 15.61 8.19
CA VAL A 148 5.28 15.64 9.63
C VAL A 148 5.93 16.98 9.96
N ASN A 149 5.28 17.79 10.79
CA ASN A 149 5.73 19.14 11.16
C ASN A 149 6.07 19.99 9.91
N ASP A 150 5.15 19.97 8.93
CA ASP A 150 5.25 20.65 7.63
C ASP A 150 6.38 20.16 6.69
N LYS A 151 7.02 19.04 7.02
CA LYS A 151 8.05 18.39 6.19
C LYS A 151 7.53 17.10 5.59
N ILE A 152 7.82 16.86 4.31
CA ILE A 152 7.42 15.63 3.62
C ILE A 152 8.17 14.44 4.22
N LEU A 153 7.43 13.36 4.53
CA LEU A 153 7.98 12.11 4.99
C LEU A 153 8.23 11.17 3.80
N HIS A 154 9.48 10.71 3.67
CA HIS A 154 9.88 9.72 2.67
C HIS A 154 10.26 8.40 3.33
N VAL A 155 9.35 7.41 3.26
CA VAL A 155 9.53 6.02 3.75
C VAL A 155 8.77 5.05 2.85
N HIS A 156 9.33 3.88 2.53
CA HIS A 156 8.64 2.82 1.75
C HIS A 156 7.92 3.30 0.49
N GLY A 157 8.57 4.16 -0.29
CA GLY A 157 7.97 4.75 -1.50
C GLY A 157 6.95 5.88 -1.25
N LEU A 158 6.63 6.22 0.01
CA LEU A 158 5.97 7.49 0.33
C LEU A 158 6.88 8.67 0.02
N GLY A 159 6.25 9.80 -0.31
CA GLY A 159 6.95 11.06 -0.48
C GLY A 159 6.06 12.07 -1.18
N GLU A 160 5.73 11.82 -2.44
CA GLU A 160 4.96 12.76 -3.24
C GLU A 160 3.46 12.47 -3.19
N LYS A 161 2.67 13.48 -3.57
CA LYS A 161 1.23 13.32 -3.75
C LYS A 161 0.93 12.32 -4.85
N ILE A 162 -0.11 11.54 -4.64
CA ILE A 162 -0.70 10.73 -5.70
C ILE A 162 -1.56 11.64 -6.59
N THR A 163 -1.43 11.43 -7.89
CA THR A 163 -2.08 12.17 -8.96
C THR A 163 -2.72 11.17 -9.92
N ASN A 164 -3.64 11.63 -10.75
CA ASN A 164 -4.27 10.76 -11.75
C ASN A 164 -3.24 10.12 -12.72
N ASP A 165 -2.06 10.73 -12.90
CA ASP A 165 -1.03 10.21 -13.80
C ASP A 165 -0.26 9.02 -13.20
N ASN A 166 -0.22 8.90 -11.86
CA ASN A 166 0.53 7.85 -11.16
C ASN A 166 -0.33 6.98 -10.22
N GLU A 167 -1.62 7.25 -10.07
CA GLU A 167 -2.54 6.45 -9.24
C GLU A 167 -2.54 4.96 -9.62
N ASP A 168 -2.47 4.68 -10.93
CA ASP A 168 -2.48 3.36 -11.52
C ASP A 168 -1.06 2.79 -11.74
N ASN A 169 -0.02 3.50 -11.28
CA ASN A 169 1.37 3.07 -11.40
C ASN A 169 1.84 2.41 -10.09
N PRO A 170 1.96 1.08 -10.04
CA PRO A 170 2.32 0.38 -8.81
C PRO A 170 3.78 0.57 -8.37
N LEU A 171 4.62 1.17 -9.22
CA LEU A 171 6.00 1.54 -8.87
C LEU A 171 6.10 2.96 -8.28
N GLN A 172 5.03 3.75 -8.37
CA GLN A 172 5.00 5.14 -7.90
C GLN A 172 3.90 5.38 -6.85
N ASN A 173 2.89 4.52 -6.79
CA ASN A 173 1.82 4.57 -5.80
C ASN A 173 2.02 3.47 -4.74
N PRO A 174 2.54 3.78 -3.53
CA PRO A 174 2.74 2.79 -2.47
C PRO A 174 1.43 2.24 -1.89
N TYR A 175 0.28 2.81 -2.26
CA TYR A 175 -1.06 2.37 -1.87
C TYR A 175 -1.74 1.47 -2.92
N PHE A 176 -1.11 1.25 -4.07
CA PHE A 176 -1.71 0.58 -5.23
C PHE A 176 -2.39 -0.77 -4.89
N PHE A 177 -1.77 -1.59 -4.05
CA PHE A 177 -2.26 -2.93 -3.71
C PHE A 177 -3.35 -2.96 -2.64
N HIS A 178 -3.72 -1.80 -2.12
CA HIS A 178 -4.89 -1.63 -1.27
C HIS A 178 -6.11 -1.16 -2.10
N ASN A 179 -5.91 -0.78 -3.37
CA ASN A 179 -6.93 -0.39 -4.37
C ASN A 179 -7.42 -1.57 -5.25
N ILE A 180 -7.67 -2.76 -4.67
CA ILE A 180 -8.07 -3.96 -5.44
C ILE A 180 -9.55 -3.91 -5.88
N SER A 181 -10.31 -2.95 -5.35
CA SER A 181 -11.71 -2.72 -5.67
C SER A 181 -11.91 -1.96 -7.00
N LYS A 182 -13.04 -2.18 -7.69
CA LYS A 182 -13.43 -1.39 -8.89
C LYS A 182 -13.69 0.09 -8.57
N VAL A 183 -13.84 0.42 -7.29
CA VAL A 183 -13.95 1.77 -6.76
C VAL A 183 -12.65 2.01 -6.00
N ILE A 184 -11.82 2.91 -6.53
CA ILE A 184 -10.67 3.44 -5.80
C ILE A 184 -11.25 4.14 -4.58
N ASP A 185 -10.85 3.73 -3.39
CA ASP A 185 -11.23 4.47 -2.19
C ASP A 185 -10.46 5.79 -2.22
N ASP A 186 -11.20 6.91 -2.18
CA ASP A 186 -10.59 8.23 -2.21
C ASP A 186 -9.67 8.41 -1.00
N PHE A 187 -8.52 9.05 -1.20
CA PHE A 187 -7.67 9.48 -0.09
C PHE A 187 -8.43 10.47 0.80
N ILE A 188 -8.53 10.16 2.08
CA ILE A 188 -9.18 11.03 3.06
C ILE A 188 -8.12 11.90 3.72
N ASN A 189 -8.04 13.14 3.26
CA ASN A 189 -7.16 14.16 3.83
C ASN A 189 -7.48 14.37 5.31
N LYS A 190 -6.44 14.35 6.16
CA LYS A 190 -6.60 14.42 7.61
C LYS A 190 -5.40 15.08 8.26
N GLU A 191 -5.63 15.75 9.38
CA GLU A 191 -4.59 16.34 10.21
C GLU A 191 -4.73 15.83 11.64
N VAL A 192 -3.61 15.47 12.26
CA VAL A 192 -3.53 14.87 13.59
C VAL A 192 -2.40 15.55 14.37
N MET A 193 -2.71 15.95 15.60
CA MET A 193 -1.70 16.37 16.59
C MET A 193 -1.56 15.27 17.62
N THR A 194 -0.39 14.63 17.68
CA THR A 194 -0.15 13.54 18.64
C THR A 194 0.20 14.10 20.02
N LYS A 195 -0.28 13.41 21.05
CA LYS A 195 0.11 13.64 22.44
C LYS A 195 1.25 12.70 22.83
N LYS A 196 1.76 12.86 24.06
CA LYS A 196 2.72 11.93 24.64
C LYS A 196 2.11 10.52 24.72
N GLY A 197 2.82 9.53 24.17
CA GLY A 197 2.40 8.13 24.13
C GLY A 197 1.40 7.82 23.01
N GLU A 198 1.23 8.75 22.05
CA GLU A 198 0.46 8.54 20.83
C GLU A 198 1.40 8.49 19.62
N PHE A 199 1.01 7.68 18.63
CA PHE A 199 1.66 7.54 17.33
C PHE A 199 0.62 7.72 16.23
N VAL A 200 1.05 8.18 15.05
CA VAL A 200 0.22 8.18 13.85
C VAL A 200 0.60 6.99 12.98
N ILE A 201 -0.40 6.27 12.50
CA ILE A 201 -0.24 5.16 11.57
C ILE A 201 -1.10 5.36 10.33
N TYR A 202 -0.79 4.59 9.29
CA TYR A 202 -1.68 4.45 8.13
C TYR A 202 -2.94 3.64 8.49
N ASP A 203 -4.10 4.05 7.99
CA ASP A 203 -5.38 3.38 8.19
C ASP A 203 -6.09 3.19 6.84
N ASN A 204 -6.21 1.92 6.43
CA ASN A 204 -6.98 1.55 5.25
C ASN A 204 -8.42 1.10 5.56
N GLN A 205 -8.72 0.77 6.82
CA GLN A 205 -10.06 0.31 7.20
C GLN A 205 -11.09 1.44 7.13
N SER A 206 -10.64 2.68 7.37
CA SER A 206 -11.46 3.88 7.29
C SER A 206 -11.41 4.59 5.92
N GLY A 207 -10.75 4.00 4.91
CA GLY A 207 -10.51 4.59 3.60
C GLY A 207 -9.23 5.44 3.57
N HIS A 208 -8.18 4.93 2.90
CA HIS A 208 -6.85 5.53 2.70
C HIS A 208 -6.57 6.82 3.49
N THR A 209 -6.36 6.69 4.81
CA THR A 209 -6.17 7.83 5.73
C THR A 209 -5.11 7.55 6.79
N ILE A 210 -5.03 8.43 7.79
CA ILE A 210 -4.20 8.27 8.99
C ILE A 210 -5.05 8.19 10.25
N THR A 211 -4.57 7.48 11.26
CA THR A 211 -5.21 7.44 12.58
C THR A 211 -4.18 7.40 13.71
N THR A 212 -4.63 7.58 14.94
CA THR A 212 -3.78 7.51 16.13
C THR A 212 -3.92 6.17 16.83
N ILE A 213 -2.80 5.68 17.35
CA ILE A 213 -2.76 4.58 18.32
C ILE A 213 -1.98 5.03 19.56
N THR A 214 -2.22 4.36 20.68
CA THR A 214 -1.55 4.64 21.97
C THR A 214 -0.56 3.54 22.34
N ASP A 215 0.38 3.83 23.24
CA ASP A 215 1.30 2.84 23.82
C ASP A 215 0.56 1.57 24.31
N ALA A 216 -0.62 1.74 24.91
CA ALA A 216 -1.41 0.63 25.47
C ALA A 216 -1.97 -0.33 24.40
N GLN A 217 -2.01 0.09 23.13
CA GLN A 217 -2.45 -0.75 22.02
C GLN A 217 -1.30 -1.50 21.35
N ILE A 218 -0.07 -1.04 21.52
CA ILE A 218 1.09 -1.57 20.81
C ILE A 218 1.45 -2.95 21.36
N ILE A 219 1.61 -3.89 20.44
CA ILE A 219 2.15 -5.23 20.71
C ILE A 219 3.68 -5.18 20.58
N GLY A 220 4.18 -4.60 19.49
CA GLY A 220 5.62 -4.46 19.25
C GLY A 220 5.97 -3.96 17.86
N LYS A 221 7.25 -3.72 17.64
CA LYS A 221 7.81 -3.41 16.31
C LYS A 221 7.90 -4.69 15.50
N VAL A 222 7.41 -4.69 14.27
CA VAL A 222 7.60 -5.81 13.34
C VAL A 222 9.02 -5.73 12.78
N ILE A 223 9.81 -6.77 13.02
CA ILE A 223 11.21 -6.86 12.59
C ILE A 223 11.42 -7.83 11.44
N GLY A 224 10.40 -8.62 11.10
CA GLY A 224 10.47 -9.56 9.99
C GLY A 224 9.24 -10.44 9.86
N VAL A 225 9.33 -11.41 8.96
CA VAL A 225 8.31 -12.45 8.74
C VAL A 225 8.87 -13.82 9.04
N GLN A 226 8.00 -14.73 9.46
CA GLN A 226 8.39 -16.11 9.71
C GLN A 226 8.81 -16.79 8.41
N ASN A 227 9.92 -17.52 8.45
CA ASN A 227 10.40 -18.28 7.30
C ASN A 227 9.61 -19.59 7.10
N PHE A 228 9.11 -19.81 5.87
CA PHE A 228 8.48 -21.05 5.43
C PHE A 228 9.28 -21.68 4.30
N LYS A 229 9.38 -23.02 4.32
CA LYS A 229 10.04 -23.79 3.27
C LYS A 229 9.01 -24.61 2.49
N PRO A 230 9.18 -24.77 1.17
CA PRO A 230 8.28 -25.60 0.38
C PRO A 230 8.17 -27.02 0.95
N THR A 231 6.94 -27.54 1.06
CA THR A 231 6.66 -28.89 1.56
C THR A 231 6.92 -29.97 0.50
N PHE A 232 7.13 -29.57 -0.76
CA PHE A 232 7.34 -30.48 -1.87
C PHE A 232 8.41 -29.97 -2.84
N SER A 233 8.88 -30.90 -3.67
CA SER A 233 9.69 -30.64 -4.87
C SER A 233 9.12 -31.46 -6.03
N LEU A 234 9.48 -31.11 -7.26
CA LEU A 234 9.10 -31.92 -8.41
C LEU A 234 9.78 -33.29 -8.34
N SER A 235 9.01 -34.35 -8.56
CA SER A 235 9.55 -35.68 -8.84
C SER A 235 10.40 -35.67 -10.11
N THR A 236 11.12 -36.77 -10.36
CA THR A 236 11.97 -36.90 -11.56
C THR A 236 11.16 -36.76 -12.85
N ASP A 237 9.96 -37.32 -12.91
CA ASP A 237 9.12 -37.26 -14.11
C ASP A 237 8.46 -35.88 -14.27
N GLU A 238 8.03 -35.25 -13.18
CA GLU A 238 7.54 -33.87 -13.20
C GLU A 238 8.62 -32.88 -13.63
N LYS A 239 9.86 -33.07 -13.18
CA LYS A 239 11.00 -32.24 -13.59
C LYS A 239 11.31 -32.39 -15.08
N LYS A 240 11.35 -33.62 -15.61
CA LYS A 240 11.52 -33.86 -17.05
C LYS A 240 10.41 -33.20 -17.87
N LEU A 241 9.17 -33.27 -17.38
CA LEU A 241 8.04 -32.64 -18.04
C LEU A 241 8.13 -31.10 -17.99
N TYR A 242 8.54 -30.53 -16.86
CA TYR A 242 8.81 -29.10 -16.73
C TYR A 242 9.90 -28.65 -17.72
N ASP A 243 11.03 -29.37 -17.79
CA ASP A 243 12.14 -29.04 -18.69
C ASP A 243 11.72 -29.15 -20.17
N ALA A 244 11.01 -30.22 -20.55
CA ALA A 244 10.50 -30.39 -21.93
C ALA A 244 9.45 -29.33 -22.31
N PHE A 245 8.59 -28.96 -21.36
CA PHE A 245 7.63 -27.87 -21.58
C PHE A 245 8.34 -26.52 -21.68
N LYS A 246 9.40 -26.30 -20.90
CA LYS A 246 10.20 -25.07 -20.97
C LYS A 246 10.83 -24.83 -22.33
N GLU A 247 11.21 -25.90 -23.03
CA GLU A 247 11.78 -25.80 -24.38
C GLU A 247 10.75 -25.55 -25.49
N SER A 248 9.52 -26.03 -25.32
CA SER A 248 8.52 -26.09 -26.40
C SER A 248 7.29 -25.21 -26.19
N LEU A 249 6.95 -24.93 -24.94
CA LEU A 249 5.68 -24.35 -24.48
C LEU A 249 4.45 -25.10 -24.99
N ASP A 250 4.60 -26.39 -25.37
CA ASP A 250 3.49 -27.18 -25.91
C ASP A 250 2.66 -27.82 -24.79
N ILE A 251 1.46 -27.29 -24.59
CA ILE A 251 0.53 -27.78 -23.57
C ILE A 251 0.13 -29.25 -23.79
N GLU A 252 0.25 -29.78 -25.02
CA GLU A 252 -0.03 -31.18 -25.33
C GLU A 252 0.84 -32.16 -24.54
N LEU A 253 2.02 -31.73 -24.08
CA LEU A 253 2.88 -32.54 -23.21
C LEU A 253 2.18 -32.95 -21.90
N PHE A 254 1.16 -32.18 -21.48
CA PHE A 254 0.38 -32.46 -20.27
C PHE A 254 -0.84 -33.36 -20.50
N ARG A 255 -1.01 -33.91 -21.71
CA ARG A 255 -2.11 -34.83 -22.02
C ARG A 255 -1.98 -36.10 -21.16
N GLY A 256 -3.03 -36.36 -20.36
CA GLY A 256 -3.06 -37.53 -19.45
C GLY A 256 -2.23 -37.35 -18.18
N VAL A 257 -1.59 -36.20 -17.98
CA VAL A 257 -0.87 -35.89 -16.73
C VAL A 257 -1.87 -35.56 -15.63
N SER A 258 -1.57 -35.99 -14.40
CA SER A 258 -2.45 -35.76 -13.26
C SER A 258 -2.58 -34.24 -12.97
N PRO A 259 -3.78 -33.74 -12.61
CA PRO A 259 -3.95 -32.33 -12.27
C PRO A 259 -3.02 -31.87 -11.14
N LEU A 260 -2.75 -32.73 -10.16
CA LEU A 260 -1.83 -32.43 -9.06
C LEU A 260 -0.40 -32.18 -9.55
N SER A 261 0.11 -33.00 -10.47
CA SER A 261 1.43 -32.80 -11.06
C SER A 261 1.52 -31.50 -11.85
N ILE A 262 0.46 -31.15 -12.60
CA ILE A 262 0.39 -29.88 -13.34
C ILE A 262 0.43 -28.70 -12.36
N ALA A 263 -0.31 -28.76 -11.25
CA ALA A 263 -0.32 -27.72 -10.23
C ALA A 263 1.06 -27.55 -9.57
N LYS A 264 1.75 -28.64 -9.22
CA LYS A 264 3.12 -28.59 -8.66
C LYS A 264 4.10 -27.93 -9.63
N ILE A 265 4.06 -28.29 -10.91
CA ILE A 265 4.90 -27.71 -11.96
C ILE A 265 4.62 -26.21 -12.10
N TYR A 266 3.35 -25.81 -12.09
CA TYR A 266 2.93 -24.41 -12.13
C TYR A 266 3.47 -23.58 -10.95
N ILE A 267 3.36 -24.11 -9.73
CA ILE A 267 3.84 -23.43 -8.52
C ILE A 267 5.37 -23.36 -8.51
N VAL A 268 6.05 -24.40 -9.00
CA VAL A 268 7.52 -24.38 -9.13
C VAL A 268 7.97 -23.34 -10.17
N ALA A 269 7.25 -23.19 -11.29
CA ALA A 269 7.51 -22.11 -12.23
C ALA A 269 7.41 -20.73 -11.55
N GLU A 270 6.39 -20.53 -10.70
CA GLU A 270 6.23 -19.30 -9.94
C GLU A 270 7.37 -19.07 -8.93
N MET A 271 7.71 -20.09 -8.14
CA MET A 271 8.82 -20.05 -7.16
C MET A 271 10.18 -19.74 -7.79
N GLU A 272 10.37 -20.14 -9.05
CA GLU A 272 11.59 -19.91 -9.82
C GLU A 272 11.55 -18.59 -10.61
N LEU A 273 10.49 -17.78 -10.43
CA LEU A 273 10.22 -16.54 -11.19
C LEU A 273 10.19 -16.77 -12.72
N ASP A 274 9.85 -17.99 -13.15
CA ASP A 274 9.77 -18.37 -14.56
C ASP A 274 8.39 -18.01 -15.12
N TYR A 275 8.16 -16.70 -15.28
CA TYR A 275 6.85 -16.16 -15.64
C TYR A 275 6.37 -16.59 -17.03
N GLU A 276 7.28 -16.91 -17.95
CA GLU A 276 6.92 -17.45 -19.26
C GLU A 276 6.22 -18.81 -19.09
N ILE A 277 6.81 -19.69 -18.29
CA ILE A 277 6.26 -21.03 -18.02
C ILE A 277 4.98 -20.94 -17.20
N TYR A 278 4.98 -20.11 -16.16
CA TYR A 278 3.79 -19.84 -15.34
C TYR A 278 2.61 -19.40 -16.23
N ASN A 279 2.83 -18.41 -17.10
CA ASN A 279 1.78 -17.87 -17.96
C ASN A 279 1.33 -18.85 -19.04
N ALA A 280 2.24 -19.68 -19.58
CA ALA A 280 1.92 -20.69 -20.59
C ALA A 280 1.10 -21.85 -20.01
N LEU A 281 1.32 -22.22 -18.74
CA LEU A 281 0.55 -23.26 -18.04
C LEU A 281 -0.86 -22.78 -17.67
N PHE A 282 -1.04 -21.49 -17.41
CA PHE A 282 -2.32 -20.92 -17.01
C PHE A 282 -3.43 -21.15 -18.05
N THR A 283 -4.64 -21.48 -17.57
CA THR A 283 -5.78 -21.93 -18.39
C THR A 283 -6.05 -21.09 -19.65
N THR A 284 -6.16 -21.75 -20.80
CA THR A 284 -6.51 -21.11 -22.08
C THR A 284 -8.01 -20.94 -22.29
N VAL A 285 -8.84 -21.14 -21.25
CA VAL A 285 -10.30 -21.00 -21.35
C VAL A 285 -10.67 -19.51 -21.40
N GLU A 286 -11.23 -19.06 -22.52
CA GLU A 286 -11.59 -17.66 -22.76
C GLU A 286 -12.97 -17.32 -22.19
N ASP A 287 -13.06 -17.14 -20.87
CA ASP A 287 -14.26 -16.66 -20.18
C ASP A 287 -14.00 -15.32 -19.47
N PRO A 288 -15.05 -14.55 -19.10
CA PRO A 288 -14.88 -13.23 -18.47
C PRO A 288 -14.04 -13.24 -17.19
N SER A 289 -14.15 -14.31 -16.40
CA SER A 289 -13.43 -14.45 -15.13
C SER A 289 -11.94 -14.68 -15.39
N THR A 290 -11.60 -15.55 -16.34
CA THR A 290 -10.22 -15.82 -16.76
C THR A 290 -9.57 -14.56 -17.37
N LYS A 291 -10.30 -13.80 -18.19
CA LYS A 291 -9.80 -12.53 -18.75
C LYS A 291 -9.49 -11.49 -17.67
N GLN A 292 -10.32 -11.42 -16.63
CA GLN A 292 -10.08 -10.51 -15.51
C GLN A 292 -8.79 -10.88 -14.77
N ILE A 293 -8.55 -12.17 -14.50
CA ILE A 293 -7.27 -12.59 -13.88
C ILE A 293 -6.09 -12.29 -14.78
N ARG A 294 -6.14 -12.61 -16.08
CA ARG A 294 -5.01 -12.36 -16.98
C ARG A 294 -4.60 -10.89 -16.95
N LYS A 295 -5.58 -9.98 -17.01
CA LYS A 295 -5.33 -8.53 -16.90
C LYS A 295 -4.75 -8.14 -15.53
N TYR A 296 -5.18 -8.80 -14.46
CA TYR A 296 -4.59 -8.62 -13.13
C TYR A 296 -3.14 -9.11 -13.08
N ASN A 297 -2.86 -10.33 -13.52
CA ASN A 297 -1.53 -10.92 -13.58
C ASN A 297 -0.57 -10.08 -14.43
N GLU A 298 -1.00 -9.55 -15.57
CA GLU A 298 -0.20 -8.64 -16.41
C GLU A 298 0.18 -7.34 -15.67
N LYS A 299 -0.75 -6.76 -14.90
CA LYS A 299 -0.48 -5.59 -14.07
C LYS A 299 0.46 -5.93 -12.91
N ALA A 300 0.20 -7.04 -12.22
CA ALA A 300 0.97 -7.50 -11.07
C ALA A 300 2.39 -7.96 -11.47
N GLN A 301 2.57 -8.50 -12.68
CA GLN A 301 3.86 -9.01 -13.15
C GLN A 301 4.95 -7.93 -13.13
N LYS A 302 4.65 -6.70 -13.59
CA LYS A 302 5.60 -5.57 -13.57
C LYS A 302 6.15 -5.26 -12.17
N VAL A 303 5.35 -5.57 -11.16
CA VAL A 303 5.64 -5.29 -9.75
C VAL A 303 6.40 -6.45 -9.15
N ARG A 304 5.98 -7.68 -9.48
CA ARG A 304 6.73 -8.88 -9.11
C ARG A 304 8.15 -8.80 -9.66
N GLU A 305 8.32 -8.44 -10.93
CA GLU A 305 9.63 -8.22 -11.54
C GLU A 305 10.46 -7.11 -10.86
N ALA A 306 9.82 -6.12 -10.24
CA ALA A 306 10.50 -5.01 -9.57
C ALA A 306 10.88 -5.31 -8.11
N TYR A 307 10.02 -6.04 -7.38
CA TYR A 307 10.13 -6.18 -5.92
C TYR A 307 10.32 -7.62 -5.44
N PHE A 308 9.96 -8.64 -6.21
CA PHE A 308 10.07 -10.02 -5.76
C PHE A 308 11.45 -10.57 -6.05
N THR A 309 12.11 -11.05 -5.01
CA THR A 309 13.23 -11.97 -5.15
C THR A 309 12.73 -13.41 -5.18
N LYS A 310 13.61 -14.32 -5.61
CA LYS A 310 13.32 -15.75 -5.60
C LYS A 310 13.00 -16.24 -4.18
N GLU A 311 13.72 -15.74 -3.17
CA GLU A 311 13.52 -16.07 -1.77
C GLU A 311 12.14 -15.63 -1.26
N ILE A 312 11.72 -14.40 -1.60
CA ILE A 312 10.38 -13.88 -1.24
C ILE A 312 9.28 -14.72 -1.90
N GLN A 313 9.43 -15.03 -3.19
CA GLN A 313 8.42 -15.82 -3.89
C GLN A 313 8.34 -17.25 -3.36
N GLN A 314 9.49 -17.88 -3.08
CA GLN A 314 9.55 -19.19 -2.45
C GLN A 314 8.89 -19.20 -1.07
N LEU A 315 9.17 -18.18 -0.25
CA LEU A 315 8.57 -18.01 1.07
C LEU A 315 7.04 -17.99 0.97
N ILE A 316 6.50 -17.16 0.08
CA ILE A 316 5.05 -16.98 -0.01
C ILE A 316 4.39 -18.21 -0.63
N SER A 317 4.96 -18.79 -1.69
CA SER A 317 4.45 -20.03 -2.28
C SER A 317 4.50 -21.18 -1.27
N ALA A 318 5.54 -21.27 -0.44
CA ALA A 318 5.63 -22.25 0.64
C ALA A 318 4.51 -22.08 1.67
N TYR A 319 4.18 -20.85 2.07
CA TYR A 319 3.09 -20.58 2.99
C TYR A 319 1.72 -20.89 2.38
N VAL A 320 1.46 -20.42 1.16
CA VAL A 320 0.13 -20.51 0.52
C VAL A 320 -0.21 -21.92 0.06
N PHE A 321 0.77 -22.69 -0.41
CA PHE A 321 0.55 -24.03 -0.98
C PHE A 321 1.09 -25.17 -0.11
N ALA A 322 1.36 -24.90 1.17
CA ALA A 322 1.77 -25.93 2.12
C ALA A 322 0.76 -27.10 2.14
N GLY A 323 1.24 -28.32 1.97
CA GLY A 323 0.44 -29.54 2.00
C GLY A 323 -0.23 -29.91 0.68
N LEU A 324 -0.08 -29.11 -0.38
CA LEU A 324 -0.65 -29.40 -1.71
C LEU A 324 -0.25 -30.79 -2.22
N GLU A 325 0.94 -31.28 -1.90
CA GLU A 325 1.42 -32.59 -2.34
C GLU A 325 0.57 -33.77 -1.86
N ASN A 326 -0.25 -33.57 -0.83
CA ASN A 326 -1.20 -34.54 -0.30
C ASN A 326 -2.62 -34.28 -0.80
N GLY A 327 -2.79 -33.34 -1.73
CA GLY A 327 -4.10 -32.91 -2.23
C GLY A 327 -4.80 -33.95 -3.09
N THR A 328 -6.12 -33.95 -3.01
CA THR A 328 -6.99 -34.83 -3.79
C THR A 328 -7.73 -34.03 -4.85
N PHE A 329 -7.61 -34.46 -6.11
CA PHE A 329 -8.33 -33.84 -7.21
C PHE A 329 -9.79 -34.32 -7.26
N ARG A 330 -10.72 -33.37 -7.38
CA ARG A 330 -12.15 -33.60 -7.61
C ARG A 330 -12.59 -32.85 -8.85
N GLU A 331 -13.12 -33.59 -9.83
CA GLU A 331 -13.83 -32.99 -10.96
C GLU A 331 -15.21 -32.51 -10.48
N ILE A 332 -15.47 -31.21 -10.62
CA ILE A 332 -16.75 -30.59 -10.22
C ILE A 332 -17.74 -30.68 -11.39
N ASN A 333 -17.26 -30.40 -12.60
CA ASN A 333 -17.99 -30.58 -13.85
C ASN A 333 -17.01 -30.76 -15.02
N ASP A 334 -17.52 -30.93 -16.23
CA ASP A 334 -16.75 -31.17 -17.46
C ASP A 334 -15.60 -30.18 -17.70
N THR A 335 -15.69 -28.96 -17.16
CA THR A 335 -14.74 -27.88 -17.40
C THR A 335 -14.02 -27.37 -16.14
N LEU A 336 -14.44 -27.80 -14.94
CA LEU A 336 -13.97 -27.27 -13.67
C LEU A 336 -13.65 -28.42 -12.70
N GLY A 337 -12.51 -28.32 -12.05
CA GLY A 337 -12.14 -29.19 -10.95
C GLY A 337 -11.30 -28.44 -9.93
N GLU A 338 -11.02 -29.08 -8.83
CA GLU A 338 -10.19 -28.51 -7.77
C GLU A 338 -9.33 -29.58 -7.11
N ILE A 339 -8.20 -29.16 -6.57
CA ILE A 339 -7.33 -29.98 -5.71
C ILE A 339 -7.54 -29.48 -4.29
N SER A 340 -8.19 -30.28 -3.43
CA SER A 340 -8.42 -29.93 -2.02
C SER A 340 -7.33 -30.55 -1.14
N TYR A 341 -6.84 -29.80 -0.16
CA TYR A 341 -5.79 -30.21 0.78
C TYR A 341 -5.91 -29.44 2.10
N ILE A 342 -5.28 -29.96 3.16
CA ILE A 342 -5.21 -29.32 4.47
C ILE A 342 -3.83 -28.69 4.61
N SER A 343 -3.78 -27.39 4.92
CA SER A 343 -2.51 -26.72 5.20
C SER A 343 -1.95 -27.17 6.55
N PRO A 344 -0.70 -27.68 6.62
CA PRO A 344 -0.07 -28.04 7.89
C PRO A 344 0.28 -26.82 8.75
N ILE A 345 0.23 -25.60 8.20
CA ILE A 345 0.60 -24.36 8.89
C ILE A 345 -0.51 -23.92 9.86
N ASN A 346 -1.77 -23.98 9.41
CA ASN A 346 -2.91 -23.50 10.19
C ASN A 346 -4.05 -24.51 10.32
N GLY A 347 -3.91 -25.71 9.75
CA GLY A 347 -4.92 -26.77 9.77
C GLY A 347 -6.15 -26.49 8.91
N SER A 348 -6.17 -25.40 8.13
CA SER A 348 -7.32 -25.02 7.30
C SER A 348 -7.40 -25.86 6.03
N GLU A 349 -8.63 -26.17 5.62
CA GLU A 349 -8.89 -26.71 4.29
C GLU A 349 -8.72 -25.60 3.24
N THR A 350 -8.00 -25.92 2.18
CA THR A 350 -7.72 -25.03 1.07
C THR A 350 -7.87 -25.80 -0.25
N SER A 351 -8.08 -25.06 -1.34
CA SER A 351 -8.22 -25.66 -2.66
C SER A 351 -7.46 -24.88 -3.73
N PHE A 352 -7.07 -25.61 -4.76
CA PHE A 352 -6.43 -25.08 -5.96
C PHE A 352 -7.31 -25.40 -7.17
N ASN A 353 -7.84 -24.37 -7.83
CA ASN A 353 -8.79 -24.58 -8.91
C ASN A 353 -8.07 -24.94 -10.22
N MET A 354 -8.77 -25.71 -11.04
CA MET A 354 -8.29 -26.22 -12.33
C MET A 354 -9.41 -26.09 -13.36
N ARG A 355 -9.06 -25.75 -14.60
CA ARG A 355 -9.97 -25.72 -15.74
C ARG A 355 -9.54 -26.70 -16.81
N LYS A 356 -10.49 -27.47 -17.34
CA LYS A 356 -10.22 -28.38 -18.47
C LYS A 356 -10.37 -27.59 -19.77
N ASN A 357 -9.32 -27.58 -20.59
CA ASN A 357 -9.37 -26.94 -21.91
C ASN A 357 -10.10 -27.83 -22.94
N LYS A 358 -10.30 -27.29 -24.15
CA LYS A 358 -10.99 -28.00 -25.25
C LYS A 358 -10.31 -29.30 -25.69
N LYS A 359 -9.03 -29.48 -25.36
CA LYS A 359 -8.22 -30.67 -25.69
C LYS A 359 -8.27 -31.73 -24.57
N GLY A 360 -9.02 -31.48 -23.50
CA GLY A 360 -9.17 -32.37 -22.34
C GLY A 360 -8.05 -32.24 -21.31
N ILE A 361 -7.19 -31.22 -21.43
CA ILE A 361 -6.04 -31.03 -20.54
C ILE A 361 -6.46 -30.10 -19.40
N TRP A 362 -6.22 -30.53 -18.17
CA TRP A 362 -6.43 -29.71 -16.99
C TRP A 362 -5.32 -28.66 -16.86
N GLN A 363 -5.70 -27.42 -16.59
CA GLN A 363 -4.77 -26.31 -16.44
C GLN A 363 -5.10 -25.53 -15.17
N PRO A 364 -4.07 -24.98 -14.48
CA PRO A 364 -4.25 -24.06 -13.38
C PRO A 364 -5.19 -22.93 -13.77
N ALA A 365 -6.18 -22.69 -12.92
CA ALA A 365 -7.14 -21.61 -13.10
C ALA A 365 -7.47 -21.11 -11.71
N PHE A 366 -7.39 -19.81 -11.45
CA PHE A 366 -7.65 -19.29 -10.11
C PHE A 366 -6.94 -20.11 -9.00
N SER A 367 -5.61 -19.99 -8.90
CA SER A 367 -5.02 -20.14 -7.57
C SER A 367 -5.66 -19.06 -6.69
N ARG A 368 -5.91 -19.33 -5.40
CA ARG A 368 -6.17 -18.24 -4.42
C ARG A 368 -5.26 -17.09 -4.80
N ALA A 369 -5.82 -15.88 -4.88
CA ALA A 369 -5.05 -14.69 -5.24
C ALA A 369 -3.77 -14.74 -4.42
N LEU A 370 -2.67 -15.09 -5.08
CA LEU A 370 -1.38 -14.65 -4.64
C LEU A 370 -1.45 -13.17 -4.92
N TYR A 371 -1.91 -12.50 -3.86
CA TYR A 371 -2.07 -11.09 -3.64
C TYR A 371 -3.27 -10.41 -4.29
#